data_AF-A0A966IEB8-F1
#
_entry.id   AF-A0A966IEB8-F1
#
_cell.length_a   1.000
_cell.length_b   1.000
_cell.length_c   1.000
_cell.angle_alpha   90.00
_cell.angle_beta   90.00
_cell.angle_gamma   90.00
#
_symmetry.space_group_name_H-M   'P 1'
#
loop_
_entity.id
_entity.type
_entity.pdbx_description
1 polymer ?
#
loop_
_entity_poly.entity_id
_entity_poly.type
_entity_poly.pdbx_seq_one_letter_code
_entity_poly.pdbx_strand_id
1 'polypeptide(L)'
;HSDINPATVSLLLGTTYDILRNYSRLQKPGEFPSSKGLDFPIDLDAEIFLKDGPSFFYRHLPFWGAVWLERVIKILIPLLIILLPIFTYLPVILNLSLKIRLGRLYKTLKTIEKRFAASKNTDELLSGLNDLENRIERLNVSAIQSKELYDLRMHIALVRDQLKQAK
;
A
#
# COMPACT_ATOMS: atom_id res chain seq x y z
N HIS A 1 -12.45 -10.56 37.40
CA HIS A 1 -13.05 -11.71 36.71
C HIS A 1 -12.93 -11.47 35.21
N SER A 2 -11.85 -11.95 34.60
CA SER A 2 -11.45 -11.68 33.21
C SER A 2 -11.49 -12.94 32.33
N ASP A 3 -12.10 -14.02 32.83
CA ASP A 3 -12.08 -15.35 32.19
C ASP A 3 -13.35 -15.63 31.37
N ILE A 4 -14.32 -14.71 31.35
CA ILE A 4 -15.53 -14.87 30.56
C ILE A 4 -15.24 -14.41 29.15
N ASN A 5 -15.52 -15.26 28.17
CA ASN A 5 -15.38 -14.91 26.76
C ASN A 5 -16.35 -13.75 26.41
N PRO A 6 -15.85 -12.61 25.92
CA PRO A 6 -16.63 -11.45 25.50
C PRO A 6 -17.85 -11.77 24.64
N ALA A 7 -17.73 -12.75 23.74
CA ALA A 7 -18.82 -13.15 22.87
C ALA A 7 -20.04 -13.68 23.65
N THR A 8 -19.80 -14.32 24.79
CA THR A 8 -20.85 -14.83 25.68
C THR A 8 -21.57 -13.68 26.39
N VAL A 9 -20.81 -12.67 26.83
CA VAL A 9 -21.36 -11.46 27.48
C VAL A 9 -22.26 -10.72 26.49
N SER A 10 -21.80 -10.48 25.27
CA SER A 10 -22.59 -9.84 24.23
C SER A 10 -23.82 -10.65 23.83
N LEU A 11 -23.72 -11.99 23.78
CA LEU A 11 -24.86 -12.86 23.46
C LEU A 11 -25.92 -12.83 24.55
N LEU A 12 -25.51 -12.94 25.82
CA LEU A 12 -26.42 -12.89 26.97
C LEU A 12 -27.13 -11.53 27.04
N LEU A 13 -26.38 -10.44 26.84
CA LEU A 13 -26.95 -9.09 26.82
C LEU A 13 -27.87 -8.87 25.63
N GLY A 14 -27.52 -9.37 24.45
CA GLY A 14 -28.38 -9.33 23.27
C GLY A 14 -29.71 -10.04 23.51
N THR A 15 -29.67 -11.28 24.03
CA THR A 15 -30.92 -12.02 24.34
C THR A 15 -31.74 -11.36 25.43
N THR A 16 -31.07 -10.81 26.45
CA THR A 16 -31.74 -10.12 27.55
C THR A 16 -32.38 -8.82 27.05
N TYR A 17 -31.71 -8.11 26.14
CA TYR A 17 -32.24 -6.92 25.48
C TYR A 17 -33.47 -7.26 24.65
N ASP A 18 -33.43 -8.29 23.82
CA ASP A 18 -34.59 -8.66 22.99
C ASP A 18 -35.81 -9.09 23.82
N ILE A 19 -35.60 -9.82 24.92
CA ILE A 19 -36.69 -10.31 25.77
C ILE A 19 -37.22 -9.21 26.68
N LEU A 20 -36.35 -8.49 27.39
CA LEU A 20 -36.74 -7.55 28.44
C LEU A 20 -37.06 -6.14 27.93
N ARG A 21 -36.68 -5.78 26.69
CA ARG A 21 -37.00 -4.46 26.11
C ARG A 21 -38.50 -4.16 26.09
N ASN A 22 -39.34 -5.19 25.93
CA ASN A 22 -40.80 -5.07 25.82
C ASN A 22 -41.55 -5.60 27.05
N TYR A 23 -40.88 -6.31 27.97
CA TYR A 23 -41.51 -7.00 29.08
C TYR A 23 -41.20 -6.30 30.41
N SER A 24 -42.04 -5.33 30.82
CA SER A 24 -42.06 -4.92 32.22
C SER A 24 -43.32 -4.14 32.59
N ARG A 25 -43.92 -4.49 33.73
CA ARG A 25 -44.92 -3.65 34.43
C ARG A 25 -44.27 -2.62 35.35
N LEU A 26 -42.96 -2.73 35.57
CA LEU A 26 -42.21 -1.99 36.60
C LEU A 26 -41.31 -0.90 36.01
N GLN A 27 -41.06 -0.91 34.70
CA GLN A 27 -40.07 -0.06 34.01
C GLN A 27 -40.60 0.40 32.65
N LYS A 28 -40.05 1.51 32.12
CA LYS A 28 -40.45 2.04 30.82
C LYS A 28 -39.90 1.17 29.67
N PRO A 29 -40.62 1.04 28.54
CA PRO A 29 -40.12 0.31 27.37
C PRO A 29 -38.74 0.81 26.93
N GLY A 30 -37.78 -0.11 26.73
CA GLY A 30 -36.41 0.22 26.34
C GLY A 30 -35.49 0.74 27.44
N GLU A 31 -35.94 0.76 28.71
CA GLU A 31 -35.12 1.16 29.86
C GLU A 31 -34.18 0.04 30.34
N PHE A 32 -34.51 -1.22 30.02
CA PHE A 32 -33.75 -2.41 30.41
C PHE A 32 -33.32 -3.24 29.20
N PRO A 33 -32.16 -3.92 29.27
CA PRO A 33 -31.15 -3.92 30.35
C PRO A 33 -30.42 -2.57 30.53
N SER A 34 -30.04 -2.24 31.78
CA SER A 34 -29.39 -0.97 32.16
C SER A 34 -28.13 -1.21 32.98
N SER A 35 -27.14 -0.31 32.85
CA SER A 35 -25.95 -0.26 33.72
C SER A 35 -26.16 0.55 35.00
N LYS A 36 -27.35 1.15 35.20
CA LYS A 36 -27.65 2.02 36.34
C LYS A 36 -28.06 1.20 37.58
N GLY A 37 -27.49 1.54 38.73
CA GLY A 37 -27.83 0.93 40.02
C GLY A 37 -27.20 -0.45 40.27
N LEU A 38 -26.10 -0.76 39.58
CA LEU A 38 -25.32 -1.96 39.85
C LEU A 38 -24.34 -1.70 41.00
N ASP A 39 -24.40 -2.53 42.04
CA ASP A 39 -23.42 -2.53 43.15
C ASP A 39 -22.11 -3.25 42.79
N PHE A 40 -22.00 -3.76 41.56
CA PHE A 40 -20.88 -4.58 41.07
C PHE A 40 -20.23 -3.96 39.83
N PRO A 41 -18.91 -4.18 39.62
CA PRO A 41 -18.22 -3.70 38.42
C PRO A 41 -18.76 -4.40 37.17
N ILE A 42 -19.10 -3.59 36.16
CA ILE A 42 -19.58 -4.07 34.86
C ILE A 42 -18.41 -4.45 33.96
N ASP A 43 -18.60 -5.46 33.10
CA ASP A 43 -17.64 -5.82 32.07
C ASP A 43 -17.54 -4.71 31.01
N LEU A 44 -16.34 -4.44 30.50
CA LEU A 44 -16.11 -3.38 29.51
C LEU A 44 -16.94 -3.61 28.24
N ASP A 45 -17.06 -4.85 27.77
CA ASP A 45 -17.85 -5.17 26.58
C ASP A 45 -19.36 -5.02 26.84
N ALA A 46 -19.80 -5.25 28.07
CA ALA A 46 -21.18 -5.01 28.49
C ALA A 46 -21.51 -3.52 28.53
N GLU A 47 -20.61 -2.70 29.07
CA GLU A 47 -20.75 -1.24 29.09
C GLU A 47 -20.82 -0.67 27.67
N ILE A 48 -19.92 -1.12 26.78
CA ILE A 48 -19.91 -0.71 25.37
C ILE A 48 -21.22 -1.10 24.68
N PHE A 49 -21.69 -2.33 24.86
CA PHE A 49 -22.94 -2.81 24.23
C PHE A 49 -24.18 -2.03 24.72
N LEU A 50 -24.25 -1.72 26.02
CA LEU A 50 -25.37 -0.96 26.60
C LEU A 50 -25.35 0.53 26.19
N LYS A 51 -24.17 1.10 25.93
CA LYS A 51 -24.00 2.49 25.54
C LYS A 51 -24.21 2.71 24.04
N ASP A 52 -23.58 1.89 23.21
CA ASP A 52 -23.58 2.04 21.75
C ASP A 52 -24.74 1.29 21.09
N GLY A 53 -25.40 0.38 21.82
CA GLY A 53 -26.52 -0.42 21.36
C GLY A 53 -26.10 -1.52 20.37
N PRO A 54 -27.07 -2.29 19.85
CA PRO A 54 -26.77 -3.28 18.82
C PRO A 54 -26.27 -2.58 17.55
N SER A 55 -25.01 -2.86 17.20
CA SER A 55 -24.34 -2.49 15.94
C SER A 55 -25.27 -2.55 14.71
N PHE A 56 -25.21 -1.55 13.83
CA PHE A 56 -26.06 -1.43 12.62
C PHE A 56 -26.09 -2.71 11.77
N PHE A 57 -25.01 -3.49 11.82
CA PHE A 57 -24.82 -4.74 11.09
C PHE A 57 -25.71 -5.91 11.58
N TYR A 58 -26.29 -5.85 12.78
CA TYR A 58 -27.22 -6.88 13.28
C TYR A 58 -28.51 -6.97 12.48
N ARG A 59 -28.81 -5.99 11.62
CA ARG A 59 -30.02 -6.00 10.78
C ARG A 59 -29.93 -6.94 9.58
N HIS A 60 -28.73 -7.29 9.14
CA HIS A 60 -28.50 -8.08 7.92
C HIS A 60 -27.55 -9.26 8.09
N LEU A 61 -26.83 -9.35 9.20
CA LEU A 61 -25.84 -10.41 9.45
C LEU A 61 -26.20 -11.23 10.70
N PRO A 62 -25.96 -12.55 10.68
CA PRO A 62 -26.04 -13.37 11.88
C PRO A 62 -25.02 -12.87 12.92
N PHE A 63 -25.33 -13.05 14.21
CA PHE A 63 -24.58 -12.49 15.34
C PHE A 63 -23.06 -12.62 15.22
N TRP A 64 -22.57 -13.81 14.87
CA TRP A 64 -21.15 -14.06 14.69
C TRP A 64 -20.53 -13.14 13.62
N GLY A 65 -21.18 -13.00 12.46
CA GLY A 65 -20.71 -12.16 11.37
C GLY A 65 -20.63 -10.68 11.74
N ALA A 66 -21.60 -10.17 12.50
CA ALA A 66 -21.60 -8.78 12.95
C ALA A 66 -20.40 -8.47 13.88
N VAL A 67 -20.14 -9.34 14.86
CA VAL A 67 -19.02 -9.18 15.81
C VAL A 67 -17.67 -9.24 15.08
N TRP A 68 -17.51 -10.18 14.15
CA TRP A 68 -16.28 -10.30 13.36
C TRP A 68 -16.08 -9.08 12.46
N LEU A 69 -17.11 -8.65 11.74
CA LEU A 69 -17.00 -7.53 10.80
C LEU A 69 -16.68 -6.22 11.50
N GLU A 70 -17.31 -5.96 12.64
CA GLU A 70 -17.05 -4.76 13.43
C GLU A 70 -15.59 -4.71 13.92
N ARG A 71 -15.05 -5.85 14.37
CA ARG A 71 -13.64 -5.98 14.76
C ARG A 71 -12.70 -5.81 13.57
N VAL A 72 -13.01 -6.42 12.43
CA VAL A 72 -12.20 -6.31 11.20
C VAL A 72 -12.14 -4.86 10.73
N ILE A 73 -13.26 -4.15 10.66
CA ILE A 73 -13.29 -2.75 10.20
C ILE A 73 -12.45 -1.85 11.12
N LYS A 74 -12.55 -2.01 12.45
CA LYS A 74 -11.75 -1.24 13.42
C LYS A 74 -10.24 -1.41 13.20
N ILE A 75 -9.78 -2.57 12.72
CA ILE A 75 -8.37 -2.85 12.41
C ILE A 75 -8.02 -2.45 10.96
N LEU A 76 -8.93 -2.67 10.02
CA LEU A 76 -8.71 -2.48 8.59
C LEU A 76 -8.60 -0.99 8.22
N ILE A 77 -9.41 -0.13 8.84
CA ILE A 77 -9.37 1.32 8.58
C ILE A 77 -7.97 1.91 8.87
N PRO A 78 -7.39 1.77 10.08
CA PRO A 78 -6.05 2.31 10.34
C PRO A 78 -4.98 1.63 9.48
N LEU A 79 -5.12 0.34 9.19
CA LEU A 79 -4.21 -0.36 8.29
C LEU A 79 -4.24 0.23 6.87
N LEU A 80 -5.42 0.52 6.32
CA LEU A 80 -5.57 1.15 5.01
C LEU A 80 -5.00 2.57 4.97
N ILE A 81 -5.15 3.34 6.05
CA ILE A 81 -4.56 4.68 6.18
C ILE A 81 -3.03 4.60 6.07
N ILE A 82 -2.41 3.59 6.67
CA ILE A 82 -0.95 3.35 6.58
C ILE A 82 -0.55 2.77 5.22
N LEU A 83 -1.42 1.97 4.60
CA LEU A 83 -1.12 1.28 3.35
C LEU A 83 -1.22 2.19 2.10
N LEU A 84 -2.13 3.15 2.11
CA LEU A 84 -2.29 4.16 1.05
C LEU A 84 -0.98 4.88 0.67
N PRO A 85 -0.21 5.46 1.60
CA PRO A 85 1.05 6.11 1.25
C PRO A 85 2.06 5.11 0.70
N ILE A 86 2.11 3.86 1.20
CA ILE A 86 3.02 2.82 0.69
C ILE A 86 2.79 2.56 -0.80
N PHE A 87 1.53 2.43 -1.22
CA PHE A 87 1.20 2.26 -2.64
C PHE A 87 1.59 3.49 -3.48
N THR A 88 1.54 4.67 -2.89
CA THR A 88 1.95 5.92 -3.56
C THR A 88 3.46 6.00 -3.79
N TYR A 89 4.27 5.37 -2.92
CA TYR A 89 5.73 5.36 -3.06
C TYR A 89 6.27 4.35 -4.09
N LEU A 90 5.51 3.31 -4.45
CA LEU A 90 5.89 2.32 -5.48
C LEU A 90 6.37 2.94 -6.80
N PRO A 91 5.59 3.83 -7.47
CA PRO A 91 6.03 4.44 -8.73
C PRO A 91 7.32 5.26 -8.56
N VAL A 92 7.50 5.93 -7.43
CA VAL A 92 8.69 6.74 -7.14
C VAL A 92 9.96 5.86 -7.07
N ILE A 93 9.87 4.72 -6.40
CA ILE A 93 11.00 3.78 -6.24
C ILE A 93 11.38 3.14 -7.58
N LEU A 94 10.39 2.78 -8.40
CA LEU A 94 10.62 2.24 -9.75
C LEU A 94 11.33 3.27 -10.64
N ASN A 95 10.90 4.54 -10.60
CA ASN A 95 11.54 5.63 -11.34
C ASN A 95 13.00 5.85 -10.91
N LEU A 96 13.28 5.79 -9.61
CA LEU A 96 14.64 5.97 -9.10
C LEU A 96 15.58 4.84 -9.57
N SER A 97 15.09 3.60 -9.58
CA SER A 97 15.86 2.45 -10.04
C SER A 97 16.30 2.58 -11.50
N LEU A 98 15.42 3.10 -12.36
CA LEU A 98 15.72 3.35 -13.78
C LEU A 98 16.73 4.49 -13.94
N LYS A 99 16.56 5.61 -13.23
CA LYS A 99 17.52 6.73 -13.23
C LYS A 99 18.92 6.31 -12.82
N ILE A 100 19.05 5.48 -11.79
CA ILE A 100 20.36 4.97 -11.34
C ILE A 100 21.01 4.09 -12.43
N ARG A 101 20.23 3.24 -13.11
CA ARG A 101 20.74 2.39 -14.21
C ARG A 101 21.16 3.23 -15.43
N LEU A 102 20.33 4.19 -15.86
CA LEU A 102 20.65 5.10 -16.97
C LEU A 102 21.90 5.95 -16.66
N GLY A 103 22.02 6.45 -15.43
CA GLY A 103 23.21 7.20 -15.01
C GLY A 103 24.51 6.41 -15.09
N ARG A 104 24.48 5.08 -14.89
CA ARG A 104 25.66 4.21 -15.09
C ARG A 104 26.04 4.11 -16.56
N LEU A 105 25.05 3.93 -17.45
CA LEU A 105 25.30 3.86 -18.89
C LEU A 105 25.86 5.18 -19.44
N TYR A 106 25.34 6.31 -18.97
CA TYR A 106 25.85 7.62 -19.35
C TYR A 106 27.31 7.83 -18.93
N LYS A 107 27.69 7.35 -17.72
CA LYS A 107 29.11 7.34 -17.29
C LYS A 107 29.98 6.50 -18.23
N THR A 108 29.51 5.33 -18.65
CA THR A 108 30.22 4.48 -19.61
C THR A 108 30.42 5.20 -20.94
N LEU A 109 29.38 5.83 -21.49
CA LEU A 109 29.48 6.63 -22.72
C LEU A 109 30.51 7.76 -22.59
N LYS A 110 30.47 8.50 -21.49
CA LYS A 110 31.43 9.60 -21.23
C LYS A 110 32.87 9.10 -21.08
N THR A 111 33.07 7.88 -20.60
CA THR A 111 34.39 7.23 -20.58
C THR A 111 34.87 6.88 -21.99
N ILE A 112 33.97 6.42 -22.88
CA ILE A 112 34.28 6.14 -24.28
C ILE A 112 34.65 7.43 -25.02
N GLU A 113 33.91 8.52 -24.83
CA GLU A 113 34.24 9.84 -25.39
C GLU A 113 35.62 10.35 -24.95
N LYS A 114 35.96 10.21 -23.66
CA LYS A 114 37.29 10.58 -23.15
C LYS A 114 38.41 9.74 -23.77
N ARG A 115 38.17 8.45 -24.04
CA ARG A 115 39.14 7.57 -24.70
C ARG A 115 39.28 7.89 -26.19
N PHE A 116 38.21 8.32 -26.85
CA PHE A 116 38.25 8.84 -28.21
C PHE A 116 39.06 10.13 -28.31
N ALA A 117 38.91 11.06 -27.37
CA ALA A 117 39.71 12.27 -27.32
C ALA A 117 41.22 11.99 -27.10
N ALA A 118 41.56 10.85 -26.49
CA ALA A 118 42.94 10.47 -26.17
C ALA A 118 43.60 9.52 -27.19
N SER A 119 42.82 8.75 -27.97
CA SER A 119 43.36 7.81 -28.97
C SER A 119 42.48 7.74 -30.23
N LYS A 120 43.12 7.71 -31.41
CA LYS A 120 42.45 7.67 -32.73
C LYS A 120 42.07 6.26 -33.21
N ASN A 121 41.96 5.26 -32.33
CA ASN A 121 41.50 3.91 -32.70
C ASN A 121 39.97 3.89 -32.85
N THR A 122 39.49 4.42 -33.97
CA THR A 122 38.06 4.56 -34.33
C THR A 122 37.31 3.23 -34.38
N ASP A 123 37.95 2.14 -34.82
CA ASP A 123 37.28 0.84 -34.99
C ASP A 123 36.98 0.13 -33.65
N GLU A 124 37.85 0.28 -32.64
CA GLU A 124 37.65 -0.29 -31.30
C GLU A 124 36.59 0.48 -30.49
N LEU A 125 36.44 1.78 -30.77
CA LEU A 125 35.42 2.63 -30.17
C LEU A 125 34.03 2.40 -30.78
N LEU A 126 33.97 2.09 -32.08
CA LEU A 126 32.73 1.72 -32.77
C LEU A 126 32.17 0.38 -32.26
N SER A 127 33.01 -0.61 -31.96
CA SER A 127 32.54 -1.89 -31.38
C SER A 127 31.99 -1.68 -29.96
N GLY A 128 32.67 -0.87 -29.14
CA GLY A 128 32.19 -0.52 -27.80
C GLY A 128 30.86 0.25 -27.80
N LEU A 129 30.62 1.09 -28.82
CA LEU A 129 29.35 1.81 -28.98
C LEU A 129 28.19 0.87 -29.35
N ASN A 130 28.44 -0.09 -30.24
CA ASN A 130 27.45 -1.11 -30.63
C ASN A 130 27.08 -2.03 -29.45
N ASP A 131 28.04 -2.40 -28.60
CA ASP A 131 27.77 -3.18 -27.38
C ASP A 131 26.92 -2.40 -26.36
N LEU A 132 27.10 -1.08 -26.30
CA LEU A 132 26.32 -0.20 -25.42
C LEU A 132 24.87 -0.08 -25.91
N GLU A 133 24.66 0.03 -27.23
CA GLU A 133 23.34 0.03 -27.86
C GLU A 133 22.59 -1.30 -27.65
N ASN A 134 23.29 -2.43 -27.83
CA ASN A 134 22.75 -3.77 -27.54
C ASN A 134 22.36 -3.96 -26.06
N ARG A 135 23.05 -3.28 -25.13
CA ARG A 135 22.68 -3.27 -23.70
C ARG A 135 21.47 -2.39 -23.43
N ILE A 136 21.30 -1.30 -24.17
CA ILE A 136 20.12 -0.42 -24.07
C ILE A 136 18.87 -1.11 -24.61
N GLU A 137 18.97 -1.86 -25.71
CA GLU A 137 17.84 -2.61 -26.28
C GLU A 137 17.35 -3.76 -25.38
N ARG A 138 18.26 -4.42 -24.64
CA ARG A 138 17.90 -5.48 -23.68
C ARG A 138 17.27 -4.95 -22.40
N LEU A 139 17.41 -3.66 -22.11
CA LEU A 139 16.66 -3.04 -21.03
C LEU A 139 15.24 -2.85 -21.54
N ASN A 140 14.32 -3.70 -21.12
CA ASN A 140 12.87 -3.50 -21.30
C ASN A 140 12.48 -2.21 -20.57
N VAL A 141 12.58 -1.07 -21.25
CA VAL A 141 12.25 0.21 -20.65
C VAL A 141 10.76 0.41 -20.83
N SER A 142 10.04 0.45 -19.70
CA SER A 142 8.64 0.85 -19.70
C SER A 142 8.51 2.22 -20.37
N ALA A 143 7.61 2.32 -21.36
CA ALA A 143 7.42 3.47 -22.25
C ALA A 143 7.15 4.83 -21.55
N ILE A 144 6.99 4.81 -20.23
CA ILE A 144 6.66 5.96 -19.38
C ILE A 144 7.82 6.98 -19.29
N GLN A 145 9.05 6.63 -19.66
CA GLN A 145 10.25 7.48 -19.54
C GLN A 145 11.05 7.61 -20.85
N SER A 146 10.35 7.87 -21.95
CA SER A 146 10.95 8.06 -23.28
C SER A 146 12.03 9.16 -23.32
N LYS A 147 11.82 10.31 -22.67
CA LYS A 147 12.69 11.49 -22.84
C LYS A 147 14.20 11.22 -22.61
N GLU A 148 14.59 10.67 -21.46
CA GLU A 148 16.01 10.42 -21.13
C GLU A 148 16.66 9.37 -22.05
N LEU A 149 15.89 8.38 -22.51
CA LEU A 149 16.37 7.40 -23.49
C LEU A 149 16.50 7.96 -24.89
N TYR A 150 15.56 8.81 -25.30
CA TYR A 150 15.62 9.49 -26.59
C TYR A 150 16.84 10.41 -26.63
N ASP A 151 17.11 11.17 -25.57
CA ASP A 151 18.32 12.00 -25.46
C ASP A 151 19.60 11.15 -25.55
N LEU A 152 19.64 9.98 -24.87
CA LEU A 152 20.80 9.07 -24.94
C LEU A 152 20.99 8.48 -26.34
N ARG A 153 19.91 8.04 -26.99
CA ARG A 153 19.94 7.52 -28.37
C ARG A 153 20.38 8.59 -29.37
N MET A 154 19.91 9.82 -29.19
CA MET A 154 20.32 10.99 -30.00
C MET A 154 21.83 11.23 -29.85
N HIS A 155 22.35 11.22 -28.62
CA HIS A 155 23.79 11.39 -28.37
C HIS A 155 24.64 10.27 -28.96
N ILE A 156 24.20 9.01 -28.84
CA ILE A 156 24.89 7.85 -29.45
C ILE A 156 24.93 8.00 -30.98
N ALA A 157 23.83 8.44 -31.60
CA ALA A 157 23.77 8.67 -33.04
C ALA A 157 24.74 9.79 -33.48
N LEU A 158 24.83 10.88 -32.73
CA LEU A 158 25.76 11.98 -33.00
C LEU A 158 27.23 11.54 -32.90
N VAL A 159 27.60 10.82 -31.85
CA VAL A 159 28.97 10.31 -31.65
C VAL A 159 29.35 9.30 -32.74
N ARG A 160 28.41 8.44 -33.14
CA ARG A 160 28.59 7.50 -34.25
C ARG A 160 28.86 8.24 -35.57
N ASP A 161 28.13 9.31 -35.84
CA ASP A 161 28.30 10.08 -37.07
C ASP A 161 29.66 10.79 -37.09
N GLN A 162 30.09 11.37 -35.96
CA GLN A 162 31.43 11.95 -35.82
C GLN A 162 32.54 10.91 -35.99
N LEU A 163 32.38 9.70 -35.43
CA LEU A 163 33.36 8.61 -35.58
C LEU A 163 33.46 8.12 -37.03
N LYS A 164 32.35 8.10 -37.77
CA LYS A 164 32.33 7.75 -39.20
C LYS A 164 32.95 8.83 -40.09
N GLN A 165 32.75 10.11 -39.75
CA GLN A 165 33.36 11.23 -40.48
C GLN A 165 34.86 11.40 -40.18
N ALA A 166 35.33 10.91 -39.02
CA ALA A 166 36.73 10.93 -38.63
C ALA A 166 37.55 9.73 -39.15
N LYS A 167 36.89 8.79 -39.84
CA LYS A 167 37.51 7.65 -40.54
C LYS A 167 37.91 8.07 -41.95
#